data_AF-Q6CJF1-F1
#
_entry.id   AF-Q6CJF1-F1
#
_cell.length_a   1.000
_cell.length_b   1.000
_cell.length_c   1.000
_cell.angle_alpha   90.00
_cell.angle_beta   90.00
_cell.angle_gamma   90.00
#
_symmetry.space_group_name_H-M   'P 1'
#
loop_
_entity.id
_entity.type
_entity.pdbx_description
1 polymer ?
#
loop_
_entity_poly.entity_id
_entity_poly.type
_entity_poly.pdbx_seq_one_letter_code
_entity_poly.pdbx_strand_id
1 'polypeptide(L)'
;MALVEKLHRRIISIGLIPKFISKLSQLSLLCCVIGLGWLVFMLPSDGQFRRTYISENALLPSQAYSYFRESEWNILRGYRTQLDLFQYVSTTHDSNAEVSKWLQEFGVKTAIYDDEQYGETLYGIFHAPRGDGTEAMVIAAPWYNENREYNTGGAALAISLVRFFSRWPVWSKNIIIVLSEDPKASLRSWVTAYHTSLDLTGGSIESAIVLDYPGTSDRFDYMEIHYDGLNGETPNLDLVNVAVHIAEHEGIKVSLHGLPFSELDRNDYNSRLKTMLLGIKDSVLSGIKNCYGNEAFSGWRIQSLTLKAKGIDGPHDITTFGRVPEALSRSVNNLLEKFHQSFFFYLLLAPRYFISIGTYLATAVAVSVAFVFAALNQILNNKYGELPLLSIYNIWSILTFCISLVFAFATSQLFVYFPLPRVLLGLSGIFSVLPLLSRTRLRIQEPFSYRFKAFAYIYMAIVLTSLLVLNFSLAIVMGLLAFPMTRTTTIIESNLRLSIKNLVLLIISNPFIATWAVVNFVEPRLSGFKVFYALIEASQQLGCWTWYIICLGWYPSWLLVTYASIDAIEVQTPIKKE
;
A
#
# COMPACT_ATOMS: atom_id res chain seq x y z
N MET A 1 39.18 -19.23 -17.70
CA MET A 1 39.60 -19.93 -16.46
C MET A 1 40.81 -19.30 -15.77
N ALA A 2 41.92 -18.98 -16.45
CA ALA A 2 43.12 -18.39 -15.82
C ALA A 2 42.91 -17.06 -15.05
N LEU A 3 41.91 -16.25 -15.45
CA LEU A 3 41.61 -14.97 -14.81
C LEU A 3 40.90 -15.15 -13.45
N VAL A 4 39.96 -16.11 -13.38
CA VAL A 4 39.29 -16.51 -12.13
C VAL A 4 40.27 -17.15 -11.17
N GLU A 5 41.20 -17.96 -11.68
CA GLU A 5 42.23 -18.60 -10.85
C GLU A 5 43.27 -17.60 -10.32
N LYS A 6 43.69 -16.62 -11.14
CA LYS A 6 44.50 -15.47 -10.68
C LYS A 6 43.77 -14.64 -9.63
N LEU A 7 42.48 -14.37 -9.82
CA LEU A 7 41.66 -13.62 -8.88
C LEU A 7 41.51 -14.39 -7.56
N HIS A 8 41.27 -15.70 -7.62
CA HIS A 8 41.18 -16.59 -6.46
C HIS A 8 42.50 -16.65 -5.67
N ARG A 9 43.63 -16.88 -6.33
CA ARG A 9 44.96 -16.85 -5.70
C ARG A 9 45.26 -15.49 -5.07
N ARG A 10 44.84 -14.40 -5.71
CA ARG A 10 45.02 -13.03 -5.19
C ARG A 10 44.13 -12.75 -3.96
N ILE A 11 42.87 -13.21 -3.98
CA ILE A 11 41.95 -13.14 -2.84
C ILE A 11 42.50 -13.90 -1.63
N ILE A 12 43.07 -15.09 -1.84
CA ILE A 12 43.71 -15.89 -0.79
C ILE A 12 44.96 -15.17 -0.28
N SER A 13 45.83 -14.67 -1.17
CA SER A 13 47.08 -13.99 -0.79
C SER A 13 46.87 -12.72 0.04
N ILE A 14 45.76 -12.01 -0.15
CA ILE A 14 45.42 -10.77 0.58
C ILE A 14 44.67 -11.09 1.90
N GLY A 15 44.29 -12.34 2.13
CA GLY A 15 43.45 -12.75 3.26
C GLY A 15 42.08 -12.07 3.23
N LEU A 16 41.53 -11.87 2.03
CA LEU A 16 40.34 -11.04 1.82
C LEU A 16 39.07 -11.71 2.40
N ILE A 17 39.00 -13.04 2.36
CA ILE A 17 37.88 -13.84 2.87
C ILE A 17 37.76 -13.72 4.41
N PRO A 18 38.80 -13.99 5.23
CA PRO A 18 38.74 -13.76 6.68
C PRO A 18 38.39 -12.31 7.07
N LYS A 19 38.95 -11.33 6.34
CA LYS A 19 38.65 -9.91 6.57
C LYS A 19 37.19 -9.59 6.27
N PHE A 20 36.64 -10.10 5.17
CA PHE A 20 35.24 -9.93 4.80
C PHE A 20 34.32 -10.56 5.85
N ILE A 21 34.61 -11.81 6.26
CA ILE A 21 33.87 -12.52 7.31
C ILE A 21 33.88 -11.69 8.59
N SER A 22 35.03 -11.24 9.08
CA SER A 22 35.12 -10.42 10.31
C SER A 22 34.32 -9.12 10.29
N LYS A 23 34.03 -8.57 9.10
CA LYS A 23 33.32 -7.29 8.92
C LYS A 23 31.85 -7.46 8.51
N LEU A 24 31.28 -8.67 8.52
CA LEU A 24 29.88 -8.92 8.10
C LEU A 24 28.85 -8.03 8.82
N SER A 25 29.00 -7.81 10.13
CA SER A 25 28.13 -6.89 10.85
C SER A 25 28.23 -5.43 10.39
N GLN A 26 29.40 -4.98 9.93
CA GLN A 26 29.59 -3.64 9.39
C GLN A 26 29.06 -3.54 7.96
N LEU A 27 29.23 -4.59 7.16
CA LEU A 27 28.66 -4.70 5.82
C LEU A 27 27.13 -4.71 5.84
N SER A 28 26.51 -5.39 6.82
CA SER A 28 25.07 -5.33 7.05
C SER A 28 24.60 -3.89 7.29
N LEU A 29 25.26 -3.16 8.19
CA LEU A 29 24.95 -1.74 8.43
C LEU A 29 25.17 -0.89 7.17
N LEU A 30 26.28 -1.10 6.47
CA LEU A 30 26.59 -0.38 5.24
C LEU A 30 25.51 -0.60 4.18
N CYS A 31 25.03 -1.83 3.98
CA CYS A 31 23.94 -2.13 3.05
C CYS A 31 22.63 -1.43 3.42
N CYS A 32 22.27 -1.42 4.71
CA CYS A 32 21.09 -0.70 5.17
C CYS A 32 21.21 0.81 4.94
N VAL A 33 22.38 1.40 5.26
CA VAL A 33 22.67 2.83 5.05
C VAL A 33 22.70 3.17 3.56
N ILE A 34 23.25 2.31 2.71
CA ILE A 34 23.22 2.47 1.24
C ILE A 34 21.78 2.40 0.75
N GLY A 35 20.97 1.45 1.24
CA GLY A 35 19.55 1.35 0.86
C GLY A 35 18.77 2.61 1.21
N LEU A 36 18.90 3.10 2.44
CA LEU A 36 18.27 4.35 2.90
C LEU A 36 18.81 5.57 2.13
N GLY A 37 20.13 5.64 1.94
CA GLY A 37 20.78 6.73 1.21
C GLY A 37 20.38 6.74 -0.26
N TRP A 38 20.18 5.58 -0.87
CA TRP A 38 19.70 5.49 -2.24
C TRP A 38 18.24 5.94 -2.35
N LEU A 39 17.38 5.55 -1.40
CA LEU A 39 16.00 6.02 -1.34
C LEU A 39 15.92 7.54 -1.21
N VAL A 40 16.69 8.11 -0.27
CA VAL A 40 16.61 9.56 0.01
C VAL A 40 17.37 10.37 -1.03
N PHE A 41 18.64 10.05 -1.30
CA PHE A 41 19.52 10.89 -2.13
C PHE A 41 19.44 10.58 -3.63
N MET A 42 19.44 9.31 -4.01
CA MET A 42 19.51 8.94 -5.43
C MET A 42 18.16 9.05 -6.12
N LEU A 43 17.08 8.48 -5.55
CA LEU A 43 15.79 8.41 -6.24
C LEU A 43 15.21 9.77 -6.68
N PRO A 44 15.23 10.84 -5.85
CA PRO A 44 14.72 12.14 -6.26
C PRO A 44 15.73 12.96 -7.09
N SER A 45 16.94 12.45 -7.32
CA SER A 45 17.99 13.17 -8.05
C SER A 45 17.75 13.18 -9.56
N ASP A 46 18.25 14.22 -10.23
CA ASP A 46 18.12 14.39 -11.67
C ASP A 46 18.81 13.23 -12.42
N GLY A 47 18.08 12.64 -13.36
CA GLY A 47 18.52 11.48 -14.15
C GLY A 47 18.03 10.12 -13.63
N GLN A 48 17.47 10.02 -12.41
CA GLN A 48 16.90 8.77 -11.90
C GLN A 48 15.40 8.59 -12.17
N PHE A 49 14.67 9.67 -12.41
CA PHE A 49 13.25 9.65 -12.79
C PHE A 49 13.07 9.98 -14.27
N ARG A 50 11.91 9.62 -14.80
CA ARG A 50 11.50 9.87 -16.18
C ARG A 50 10.27 10.75 -16.22
N ARG A 51 10.11 11.51 -17.30
CA ARG A 51 8.86 12.20 -17.56
C ARG A 51 7.79 11.16 -17.90
N THR A 52 6.58 11.34 -17.39
CA THR A 52 5.45 10.49 -17.75
C THR A 52 5.12 10.63 -19.23
N TYR A 53 4.68 9.54 -19.83
CA TYR A 53 4.26 9.44 -21.21
C TYR A 53 3.13 8.40 -21.29
N ILE A 54 2.34 8.46 -22.35
CA ILE A 54 1.30 7.48 -22.61
C ILE A 54 1.92 6.42 -23.52
N SER A 55 1.96 5.18 -23.05
CA SER A 55 2.57 4.08 -23.80
C SER A 55 1.60 3.51 -24.83
N GLU A 56 0.33 3.38 -24.43
CA GLU A 56 -0.75 2.88 -25.27
C GLU A 56 -1.28 3.98 -26.20
N ASN A 57 -1.02 3.81 -27.50
CA ASN A 57 -1.44 4.77 -28.51
C ASN A 57 -2.96 4.86 -28.63
N ALA A 58 -3.70 3.77 -28.32
CA ALA A 58 -5.15 3.76 -28.43
C ALA A 58 -5.86 4.72 -27.44
N LEU A 59 -5.21 5.12 -26.34
CA LEU A 59 -5.83 5.98 -25.33
C LEU A 59 -6.13 7.39 -25.87
N LEU A 60 -5.34 7.91 -26.81
CA LEU A 60 -5.58 9.17 -27.54
C LEU A 60 -6.17 10.31 -26.67
N PRO A 61 -5.57 10.66 -25.50
CA PRO A 61 -6.19 11.59 -24.58
C PRO A 61 -6.30 12.99 -25.17
N SER A 62 -7.42 13.65 -24.89
CA SER A 62 -7.73 15.01 -25.36
C SER A 62 -7.62 15.25 -26.88
N GLN A 63 -7.70 14.20 -27.71
CA GLN A 63 -7.72 14.37 -29.18
C GLN A 63 -9.08 14.86 -29.71
N ALA A 64 -10.16 14.55 -29.00
CA ALA A 64 -11.50 15.03 -29.30
C ALA A 64 -11.92 16.08 -28.26
N TYR A 65 -12.58 17.14 -28.71
CA TYR A 65 -13.15 18.12 -27.80
C TYR A 65 -14.21 17.48 -26.90
N SER A 66 -14.12 17.75 -25.60
CA SER A 66 -15.19 17.41 -24.66
C SER A 66 -16.41 18.30 -24.91
N TYR A 67 -17.58 17.68 -25.03
CA TYR A 67 -18.87 18.37 -25.22
C TYR A 67 -19.65 18.49 -23.91
N PHE A 68 -19.12 17.98 -22.80
CA PHE A 68 -19.68 18.19 -21.46
C PHE A 68 -19.38 19.62 -20.99
N ARG A 69 -20.15 20.59 -21.49
CA ARG A 69 -19.96 22.03 -21.29
C ARG A 69 -21.24 22.70 -20.76
N GLU A 70 -21.38 24.00 -21.04
CA GLU A 70 -22.42 24.90 -20.52
C GLU A 70 -23.86 24.36 -20.64
N SER A 71 -24.17 23.57 -21.67
CA SER A 71 -25.50 22.97 -21.83
C SER A 71 -25.85 21.96 -20.74
N GLU A 72 -24.86 21.23 -20.22
CA GLU A 72 -25.06 20.24 -19.15
C GLU A 72 -24.99 20.87 -17.76
N TRP A 73 -24.49 22.09 -17.63
CA TRP A 73 -24.33 22.80 -16.36
C TRP A 73 -25.66 22.95 -15.60
N ASN A 74 -26.71 23.40 -16.28
CA ASN A 74 -28.04 23.56 -15.67
C ASN A 74 -28.64 22.22 -15.22
N ILE A 75 -28.37 21.16 -15.98
CA ILE A 75 -28.90 19.82 -15.74
C ILE A 75 -28.25 19.22 -14.51
N LEU A 76 -26.92 19.32 -14.44
CA LEU A 76 -26.13 18.90 -13.28
C LEU A 76 -26.56 19.64 -12.01
N ARG A 77 -26.75 20.96 -12.11
CA ARG A 77 -27.27 21.75 -10.98
C ARG A 77 -28.67 21.29 -10.56
N GLY A 78 -29.53 20.95 -11.51
CA GLY A 78 -30.86 20.41 -11.25
C GLY A 78 -30.80 19.14 -10.41
N TYR A 79 -30.03 18.14 -10.85
CA TYR A 79 -29.84 16.89 -10.08
C TYR A 79 -29.23 17.16 -8.71
N ARG A 80 -28.19 18.01 -8.63
CA ARG A 80 -27.55 18.33 -7.36
C ARG A 80 -28.51 18.97 -6.36
N THR A 81 -29.38 19.88 -6.83
CA THR A 81 -30.38 20.53 -5.98
C THR A 81 -31.38 19.51 -5.42
N GLN A 82 -31.78 18.52 -6.22
CA GLN A 82 -32.65 17.43 -5.75
C GLN A 82 -31.94 16.52 -4.75
N LEU A 83 -30.69 16.14 -5.03
CA LEU A 83 -29.90 15.30 -4.11
C LEU A 83 -29.58 16.00 -2.79
N ASP A 84 -29.35 17.31 -2.81
CA ASP A 84 -29.18 18.12 -1.59
C ASP A 84 -30.45 18.08 -0.73
N LEU A 85 -31.64 18.09 -1.33
CA LEU A 85 -32.89 17.92 -0.59
C LEU A 85 -33.02 16.51 0.00
N PHE A 86 -32.65 15.46 -0.76
CA PHE A 86 -32.71 14.07 -0.30
C PHE A 86 -31.85 13.84 0.94
N GLN A 87 -30.70 14.51 1.04
CA GLN A 87 -29.84 14.43 2.22
C GLN A 87 -30.58 14.74 3.54
N TYR A 88 -31.57 15.63 3.52
CA TYR A 88 -32.30 16.05 4.73
C TYR A 88 -33.64 15.36 4.92
N VAL A 89 -34.26 14.86 3.86
CA VAL A 89 -35.67 14.43 3.86
C VAL A 89 -35.84 12.93 3.60
N SER A 90 -34.84 12.29 3.00
CA SER A 90 -34.97 10.94 2.44
C SER A 90 -33.98 9.97 3.08
N THR A 91 -34.34 8.69 3.16
CA THR A 91 -33.38 7.64 3.49
C THR A 91 -32.50 7.31 2.28
N THR A 92 -31.38 6.60 2.50
CA THR A 92 -30.55 6.09 1.38
C THR A 92 -31.37 5.21 0.44
N HIS A 93 -32.29 4.41 0.97
CA HIS A 93 -33.22 3.58 0.21
C HIS A 93 -34.13 4.42 -0.71
N ASP A 94 -34.77 5.45 -0.16
CA ASP A 94 -35.64 6.35 -0.94
C ASP A 94 -34.86 7.08 -2.05
N SER A 95 -33.64 7.52 -1.72
CA SER A 95 -32.74 8.18 -2.66
C SER A 95 -32.34 7.24 -3.80
N ASN A 96 -31.96 6.00 -3.46
CA ASN A 96 -31.64 4.96 -4.42
C ASN A 96 -32.84 4.63 -5.32
N ALA A 97 -34.04 4.51 -4.75
CA ALA A 97 -35.25 4.21 -5.51
C ALA A 97 -35.59 5.32 -6.51
N GLU A 98 -35.47 6.59 -6.13
CA GLU A 98 -35.78 7.71 -7.02
C GLU A 98 -34.72 7.91 -8.10
N VAL A 99 -33.43 7.83 -7.75
CA VAL A 99 -32.33 7.90 -8.73
C VAL A 99 -32.39 6.71 -9.69
N SER A 100 -32.80 5.53 -9.23
CA SER A 100 -33.02 4.36 -10.08
C SER A 100 -34.06 4.66 -11.18
N LYS A 101 -35.15 5.37 -10.87
CA LYS A 101 -36.12 5.79 -11.89
C LYS A 101 -35.51 6.73 -12.93
N TRP A 102 -34.74 7.75 -12.48
CA TRP A 102 -34.07 8.67 -13.40
C TRP A 102 -33.12 7.93 -14.35
N LEU A 103 -32.34 6.98 -13.83
CA LEU A 103 -31.43 6.16 -14.64
C LEU A 103 -32.19 5.27 -15.64
N GLN A 104 -33.32 4.69 -15.24
CA GLN A 104 -34.17 3.91 -16.15
C GLN A 104 -34.74 4.77 -17.28
N GLU A 105 -35.12 6.02 -17.02
CA GLU A 105 -35.54 6.98 -18.07
C GLU A 105 -34.43 7.27 -19.09
N PHE A 106 -33.17 7.18 -18.69
CA PHE A 106 -32.02 7.33 -19.61
C PHE A 106 -31.74 6.06 -20.44
N GLY A 107 -32.46 4.96 -20.20
CA GLY A 107 -32.22 3.65 -20.83
C GLY A 107 -31.21 2.77 -20.10
N VAL A 108 -30.89 3.06 -18.84
CA VAL A 108 -29.96 2.28 -18.01
C VAL A 108 -30.74 1.17 -17.31
N LYS A 109 -30.23 -0.07 -17.35
CA LYS A 109 -30.80 -1.17 -16.56
C LYS A 109 -30.26 -1.09 -15.13
N THR A 110 -31.12 -0.79 -14.16
CA THR A 110 -30.72 -0.60 -12.76
C THR A 110 -31.07 -1.79 -11.87
N ALA A 111 -30.30 -1.96 -10.80
CA ALA A 111 -30.60 -2.86 -9.71
C ALA A 111 -30.03 -2.29 -8.39
N ILE A 112 -30.65 -2.65 -7.27
CA ILE A 112 -30.18 -2.32 -5.93
C ILE A 112 -29.63 -3.62 -5.33
N TYR A 113 -28.36 -3.61 -4.96
CA TYR A 113 -27.73 -4.69 -4.22
C TYR A 113 -27.80 -4.36 -2.72
N ASP A 114 -28.44 -5.23 -1.95
CA ASP A 114 -28.56 -5.10 -0.50
C ASP A 114 -27.61 -6.10 0.18
N ASP A 115 -26.72 -5.58 1.00
CA ASP A 115 -25.80 -6.34 1.83
C ASP A 115 -26.17 -6.15 3.31
N GLU A 116 -26.47 -7.23 4.03
CA GLU A 116 -26.90 -7.19 5.43
C GLU A 116 -25.93 -6.44 6.35
N GLN A 117 -24.64 -6.41 6.00
CA GLN A 117 -23.59 -5.80 6.81
C GLN A 117 -23.18 -4.41 6.32
N TYR A 118 -23.23 -4.17 5.00
CA TYR A 118 -22.67 -2.97 4.37
C TYR A 118 -23.70 -2.09 3.66
N GLY A 119 -24.99 -2.41 3.79
CA GLY A 119 -26.09 -1.59 3.30
C GLY A 119 -26.32 -1.70 1.79
N GLU A 120 -27.15 -0.79 1.29
CA GLU A 120 -27.61 -0.81 -0.09
C GLU A 120 -26.65 -0.08 -1.05
N THR A 121 -26.37 -0.70 -2.18
CA THR A 121 -25.65 -0.11 -3.30
C THR A 121 -26.52 -0.11 -4.55
N LEU A 122 -26.85 1.08 -5.04
CA LEU A 122 -27.51 1.24 -6.33
C LEU A 122 -26.47 1.14 -7.46
N TYR A 123 -26.74 0.32 -8.45
CA TYR A 123 -25.94 0.31 -9.67
C TYR A 123 -26.81 0.20 -10.92
N GLY A 124 -26.26 0.64 -12.05
CA GLY A 124 -26.94 0.60 -13.32
C GLY A 124 -25.99 0.37 -14.49
N ILE A 125 -26.45 -0.39 -15.49
CA ILE A 125 -25.66 -0.78 -16.65
C ILE A 125 -26.24 -0.14 -17.90
N PHE A 126 -25.51 0.81 -18.46
CA PHE A 126 -25.74 1.34 -19.79
C PHE A 126 -25.00 0.47 -20.81
N HIS A 127 -25.76 -0.20 -21.68
CA HIS A 127 -25.19 -1.09 -22.68
C HIS A 127 -24.66 -0.26 -23.87
N ALA A 128 -23.40 -0.50 -24.24
CA ALA A 128 -22.77 0.19 -25.35
C ALA A 128 -23.46 -0.14 -26.68
N PRO A 129 -23.83 0.86 -27.50
CA PRO A 129 -24.50 0.61 -28.78
C PRO A 129 -23.58 0.01 -29.85
N ARG A 130 -22.25 0.13 -29.70
CA ARG A 130 -21.25 -0.43 -30.64
C ARG A 130 -20.44 -1.58 -30.04
N GLY A 131 -20.77 -2.03 -28.84
CA GLY A 131 -20.10 -3.12 -28.14
C GLY A 131 -20.83 -4.44 -28.28
N ASP A 132 -20.11 -5.53 -28.05
CA ASP A 132 -20.68 -6.88 -27.90
C ASP A 132 -21.20 -7.16 -26.48
N GLY A 133 -21.01 -6.21 -25.57
CA GLY A 133 -21.44 -6.27 -24.18
C GLY A 133 -20.53 -7.10 -23.27
N THR A 134 -19.31 -7.41 -23.71
CA THR A 134 -18.37 -8.27 -22.96
C THR A 134 -17.41 -7.49 -22.07
N GLU A 135 -17.27 -6.18 -22.27
CA GLU A 135 -16.35 -5.29 -21.56
C GLU A 135 -17.10 -4.10 -20.97
N ALA A 136 -16.66 -3.66 -19.79
CA ALA A 136 -17.27 -2.56 -19.06
C ALA A 136 -16.24 -1.58 -18.46
N MET A 137 -16.69 -0.35 -18.24
CA MET A 137 -16.03 0.65 -17.41
C MET A 137 -16.99 1.16 -16.33
N VAL A 138 -16.45 1.47 -15.15
CA VAL A 138 -17.24 1.89 -13.98
C VAL A 138 -17.05 3.38 -13.72
N ILE A 139 -18.15 4.06 -13.45
CA ILE A 139 -18.19 5.38 -12.80
C ILE A 139 -18.84 5.20 -11.44
N ALA A 140 -18.06 5.32 -10.38
CA ALA A 140 -18.55 5.20 -9.02
C ALA A 140 -18.63 6.59 -8.38
N ALA A 141 -19.72 6.86 -7.66
CA ALA A 141 -19.86 8.05 -6.84
C ALA A 141 -20.55 7.67 -5.53
N PRO A 142 -19.76 7.27 -4.52
CA PRO A 142 -20.29 6.97 -3.20
C PRO A 142 -21.05 8.17 -2.62
N TRP A 143 -22.14 7.93 -1.89
CA TRP A 143 -22.97 8.96 -1.28
C TRP A 143 -22.22 9.77 -0.23
N TYR A 144 -21.33 9.12 0.51
CA TYR A 144 -20.44 9.76 1.46
C TYR A 144 -18.98 9.65 1.01
N ASN A 145 -18.19 10.69 1.25
CA ASN A 145 -16.76 10.66 0.98
C ASN A 145 -15.96 10.06 2.15
N GLU A 146 -14.63 10.09 2.06
CA GLU A 146 -13.69 9.55 3.05
C GLU A 146 -13.79 10.27 4.43
N ASN A 147 -14.31 11.50 4.46
CA ASN A 147 -14.53 12.27 5.69
C ASN A 147 -15.97 12.17 6.20
N ARG A 148 -16.81 11.32 5.57
CA ARG A 148 -18.26 11.18 5.83
C ARG A 148 -19.06 12.44 5.53
N GLU A 149 -18.56 13.27 4.63
CA GLU A 149 -19.32 14.39 4.05
C GLU A 149 -20.15 13.87 2.88
N TYR A 150 -21.34 14.44 2.69
CA TYR A 150 -22.22 14.03 1.60
C TYR A 150 -21.67 14.51 0.25
N ASN A 151 -21.44 13.56 -0.65
CA ASN A 151 -20.85 13.74 -1.98
C ASN A 151 -21.92 14.14 -3.01
N THR A 152 -22.70 15.18 -2.72
CA THR A 152 -23.78 15.68 -3.59
C THR A 152 -23.25 16.00 -5.00
N GLY A 153 -22.11 16.68 -5.10
CA GLY A 153 -21.49 17.04 -6.38
C GLY A 153 -21.05 15.82 -7.18
N GLY A 154 -20.39 14.85 -6.54
CA GLY A 154 -19.90 13.65 -7.21
C GLY A 154 -21.03 12.77 -7.73
N ALA A 155 -22.06 12.54 -6.91
CA ALA A 155 -23.25 11.77 -7.30
C ALA A 155 -24.05 12.46 -8.42
N ALA A 156 -24.30 13.77 -8.28
CA ALA A 156 -24.99 14.54 -9.33
C ALA A 156 -24.22 14.52 -10.66
N LEU A 157 -22.89 14.62 -10.60
CA LEU A 157 -22.03 14.55 -11.77
C LEU A 157 -22.08 13.17 -12.42
N ALA A 158 -22.00 12.08 -11.64
CA ALA A 158 -22.10 10.72 -12.17
C ALA A 158 -23.43 10.50 -12.91
N ILE A 159 -24.56 10.89 -12.31
CA ILE A 159 -25.88 10.80 -12.93
C ILE A 159 -25.94 11.62 -14.22
N SER A 160 -25.42 12.85 -14.19
CA SER A 160 -25.37 13.74 -15.35
C SER A 160 -24.53 13.19 -16.49
N LEU A 161 -23.38 12.58 -16.17
CA LEU A 161 -22.49 11.94 -17.14
C LEU A 161 -23.17 10.76 -17.81
N VAL A 162 -23.84 9.89 -17.05
CA VAL A 162 -24.58 8.75 -17.62
C VAL A 162 -25.69 9.22 -18.56
N ARG A 163 -26.45 10.25 -18.17
CA ARG A 163 -27.44 10.88 -19.05
C ARG A 163 -26.80 11.46 -20.32
N PHE A 164 -25.64 12.10 -20.19
CA PHE A 164 -24.90 12.63 -21.33
C PHE A 164 -24.43 11.49 -22.26
N PHE A 165 -23.92 10.40 -21.68
CA PHE A 165 -23.43 9.23 -22.41
C PHE A 165 -24.54 8.48 -23.15
N SER A 166 -25.74 8.38 -22.57
CA SER A 166 -26.86 7.69 -23.22
C SER A 166 -27.32 8.37 -24.50
N ARG A 167 -27.04 9.66 -24.67
CA ARG A 167 -27.33 10.44 -25.88
C ARG A 167 -26.26 10.28 -26.96
N TRP A 168 -25.15 9.62 -26.66
CA TRP A 168 -23.98 9.57 -27.53
C TRP A 168 -23.67 8.15 -28.01
N PRO A 169 -23.79 7.86 -29.32
CA PRO A 169 -23.71 6.49 -29.82
C PRO A 169 -22.27 6.01 -30.09
N VAL A 170 -21.28 6.50 -29.34
CA VAL A 170 -19.84 6.26 -29.61
C VAL A 170 -19.25 5.13 -28.76
N TRP A 171 -19.97 4.67 -27.74
CA TRP A 171 -19.47 3.70 -26.77
C TRP A 171 -19.41 2.28 -27.33
N SER A 172 -18.27 1.63 -27.14
CA SER A 172 -17.96 0.23 -27.44
C SER A 172 -17.89 -0.63 -26.18
N LYS A 173 -17.72 -0.02 -25.00
CA LYS A 173 -17.73 -0.69 -23.69
C LYS A 173 -18.94 -0.26 -22.87
N ASN A 174 -19.54 -1.23 -22.16
CA ASN A 174 -20.65 -0.95 -21.27
C ASN A 174 -20.22 0.03 -20.17
N ILE A 175 -21.13 0.88 -19.72
CA ILE A 175 -20.86 1.85 -18.67
C ILE A 175 -21.69 1.49 -17.45
N ILE A 176 -21.02 1.23 -16.35
CA ILE A 176 -21.65 0.88 -15.09
C ILE A 176 -21.58 2.09 -14.17
N ILE A 177 -22.71 2.61 -13.75
CA ILE A 177 -22.78 3.60 -12.66
C ILE A 177 -22.99 2.88 -11.33
N VAL A 178 -22.27 3.30 -10.30
CA VAL A 178 -22.37 2.73 -8.94
C VAL A 178 -22.48 3.85 -7.93
N LEU A 179 -23.54 3.83 -7.13
CA LEU A 179 -23.82 4.73 -6.03
C LEU A 179 -23.90 3.89 -4.75
N SER A 180 -22.74 3.69 -4.11
CA SER A 180 -22.62 2.99 -2.83
C SER A 180 -22.80 3.96 -1.66
N GLU A 181 -23.14 3.47 -0.47
CA GLU A 181 -23.19 4.33 0.72
C GLU A 181 -21.81 4.93 1.02
N ASP A 182 -20.78 4.09 1.14
CA ASP A 182 -19.42 4.52 1.46
C ASP A 182 -18.39 4.06 0.39
N PRO A 183 -17.21 4.72 0.30
CA PRO A 183 -16.18 4.39 -0.70
C PRO A 183 -15.38 3.13 -0.33
N LYS A 184 -15.51 2.63 0.89
CA LYS A 184 -14.69 1.56 1.45
C LYS A 184 -15.43 0.23 1.41
N ALA A 185 -16.34 -0.02 2.35
CA ALA A 185 -16.90 -1.34 2.60
C ALA A 185 -18.09 -1.65 1.68
N SER A 186 -19.07 -0.74 1.54
CA SER A 186 -20.21 -0.93 0.63
C SER A 186 -19.74 -1.10 -0.82
N LEU A 187 -18.84 -0.22 -1.28
CA LEU A 187 -18.30 -0.30 -2.64
C LEU A 187 -17.55 -1.62 -2.87
N ARG A 188 -16.73 -2.07 -1.91
CA ARG A 188 -16.01 -3.34 -1.98
C ARG A 188 -16.95 -4.54 -2.00
N SER A 189 -18.04 -4.51 -1.22
CA SER A 189 -19.03 -5.57 -1.22
C SER A 189 -19.68 -5.70 -2.60
N TRP A 190 -20.09 -4.57 -3.20
CA TRP A 190 -20.63 -4.57 -4.57
C TRP A 190 -19.62 -5.11 -5.60
N VAL A 191 -18.36 -4.67 -5.56
CA VAL A 191 -17.32 -5.19 -6.48
C VAL A 191 -17.16 -6.70 -6.33
N THR A 192 -17.22 -7.21 -5.09
CA THR A 192 -17.12 -8.65 -4.82
C THR A 192 -18.34 -9.39 -5.36
N ALA A 193 -19.55 -8.91 -5.06
CA ALA A 193 -20.81 -9.48 -5.53
C ALA A 193 -20.91 -9.48 -7.07
N TYR A 194 -20.43 -8.43 -7.74
CA TYR A 194 -20.38 -8.35 -9.20
C TYR A 194 -19.64 -9.52 -9.86
N HIS A 195 -18.60 -10.04 -9.20
CA HIS A 195 -17.80 -11.14 -9.72
C HIS A 195 -18.24 -12.52 -9.23
N THR A 196 -19.15 -12.61 -8.25
CA THR A 196 -19.50 -13.88 -7.61
C THR A 196 -20.97 -14.24 -7.67
N SER A 197 -21.89 -13.28 -7.51
CA SER A 197 -23.29 -13.56 -7.20
C SER A 197 -24.32 -12.70 -7.94
N LEU A 198 -23.95 -11.56 -8.51
CA LEU A 198 -24.91 -10.70 -9.21
C LEU A 198 -25.26 -11.26 -10.59
N ASP A 199 -26.57 -11.33 -10.89
CA ASP A 199 -27.07 -11.73 -12.21
C ASP A 199 -26.91 -10.62 -13.25
N LEU A 200 -27.18 -9.37 -12.85
CA LEU A 200 -27.06 -8.20 -13.72
C LEU A 200 -25.58 -7.77 -13.79
N THR A 201 -24.88 -8.26 -14.80
CA THR A 201 -23.49 -7.90 -15.10
C THR A 201 -23.37 -7.30 -16.50
N GLY A 202 -22.36 -6.44 -16.67
CA GLY A 202 -22.10 -5.69 -17.91
C GLY A 202 -20.86 -6.17 -18.65
N GLY A 203 -20.32 -7.35 -18.30
CA GLY A 203 -19.05 -7.85 -18.82
C GLY A 203 -17.87 -7.61 -17.88
N SER A 204 -16.65 -7.85 -18.36
CA SER A 204 -15.43 -7.69 -17.58
C SER A 204 -15.11 -6.21 -17.39
N ILE A 205 -14.98 -5.77 -16.14
CA ILE A 205 -14.63 -4.39 -15.83
C ILE A 205 -13.14 -4.17 -16.12
N GLU A 206 -12.83 -3.17 -16.92
CA GLU A 206 -11.44 -2.79 -17.25
C GLU A 206 -10.91 -1.67 -16.37
N SER A 207 -11.74 -0.65 -16.16
CA SER A 207 -11.39 0.52 -15.35
C SER A 207 -12.53 0.99 -14.47
N ALA A 208 -12.18 1.67 -13.38
CA ALA A 208 -13.11 2.31 -12.48
C ALA A 208 -12.66 3.73 -12.13
N ILE A 209 -13.53 4.69 -12.37
CA ILE A 209 -13.30 6.10 -12.05
C ILE A 209 -14.23 6.45 -10.89
N VAL A 210 -13.66 6.77 -9.74
CA VAL A 210 -14.43 7.21 -8.57
C VAL A 210 -14.47 8.73 -8.54
N LEU A 211 -15.66 9.31 -8.39
CA LEU A 211 -15.88 10.75 -8.36
C LEU A 211 -16.17 11.22 -6.94
N ASP A 212 -15.31 12.10 -6.43
CA ASP A 212 -15.44 12.73 -5.12
C ASP A 212 -15.46 14.26 -5.29
N TYR A 213 -16.66 14.83 -5.23
CA TYR A 213 -16.89 16.27 -5.22
C TYR A 213 -17.84 16.59 -4.06
N PRO A 214 -17.29 16.84 -2.86
CA PRO A 214 -18.12 17.04 -1.67
C PRO A 214 -18.84 18.38 -1.70
N GLY A 215 -20.07 18.37 -1.21
CA GLY A 215 -20.88 19.58 -1.04
C GLY A 215 -21.51 20.14 -2.32
N THR A 216 -22.17 21.28 -2.16
CA THR A 216 -23.02 21.92 -3.18
C THR A 216 -22.33 23.03 -3.96
N SER A 217 -21.03 23.24 -3.73
CA SER A 217 -20.27 24.29 -4.40
C SER A 217 -20.18 24.04 -5.91
N ASP A 218 -20.31 25.10 -6.70
CA ASP A 218 -20.13 25.02 -8.15
C ASP A 218 -18.67 25.08 -8.56
N ARG A 219 -17.79 25.49 -7.66
CA ARG A 219 -16.40 25.84 -7.96
C ARG A 219 -15.40 25.10 -7.09
N PHE A 220 -14.21 24.90 -7.64
CA PHE A 220 -13.09 24.24 -6.99
C PHE A 220 -11.75 24.82 -7.47
N ASP A 221 -10.69 24.63 -6.68
CA ASP A 221 -9.35 25.19 -6.92
C ASP A 221 -8.47 24.25 -7.74
N TYR A 222 -8.39 22.99 -7.36
CA TYR A 222 -7.55 21.98 -7.99
C TYR A 222 -8.12 20.57 -7.80
N MET A 223 -7.62 19.62 -8.60
CA MET A 223 -8.03 18.23 -8.54
C MET A 223 -6.94 17.39 -7.88
N GLU A 224 -7.32 16.52 -6.97
CA GLU A 224 -6.46 15.52 -6.36
C GLU A 224 -6.76 14.15 -6.96
N ILE A 225 -5.70 13.41 -7.35
CA ILE A 225 -5.83 12.06 -7.88
C ILE A 225 -5.33 11.06 -6.85
N HIS A 226 -6.18 10.13 -6.45
CA HIS A 226 -5.81 8.98 -5.63
C HIS A 226 -5.79 7.73 -6.49
N TYR A 227 -4.73 6.95 -6.37
CA TYR A 227 -4.51 5.76 -7.19
C TYR A 227 -3.88 4.59 -6.41
N ASP A 228 -3.45 4.80 -5.16
CA ASP A 228 -2.83 3.73 -4.37
C ASP A 228 -3.85 2.60 -4.12
N GLY A 229 -3.54 1.39 -4.58
CA GLY A 229 -4.34 0.19 -4.35
C GLY A 229 -3.91 -0.57 -3.10
N LEU A 230 -4.64 -1.64 -2.80
CA LEU A 230 -4.36 -2.50 -1.65
C LEU A 230 -3.14 -3.38 -1.91
N ASN A 231 -2.47 -3.82 -0.84
CA ASN A 231 -1.39 -4.82 -0.90
C ASN A 231 -0.22 -4.47 -1.86
N GLY A 232 0.00 -3.19 -2.16
CA GLY A 232 1.06 -2.72 -3.06
C GLY A 232 0.66 -2.67 -4.54
N GLU A 233 -0.61 -2.93 -4.86
CA GLU A 233 -1.15 -2.77 -6.20
C GLU A 233 -1.22 -1.29 -6.57
N THR A 234 -0.83 -0.95 -7.79
CA THR A 234 -1.07 0.36 -8.39
C THR A 234 -1.71 0.17 -9.76
N PRO A 235 -2.62 1.06 -10.19
CA PRO A 235 -3.22 0.97 -11.50
C PRO A 235 -2.16 1.21 -12.56
N ASN A 236 -2.44 0.74 -13.76
CA ASN A 236 -1.60 0.99 -14.91
C ASN A 236 -1.28 2.50 -15.03
N LEU A 237 0.01 2.84 -15.12
CA LEU A 237 0.51 4.20 -15.13
C LEU A 237 -0.12 5.06 -16.24
N ASP A 238 -0.49 4.46 -17.37
CA ASP A 238 -1.13 5.20 -18.46
C ASP A 238 -2.51 5.74 -18.05
N LEU A 239 -3.29 5.04 -17.21
CA LEU A 239 -4.58 5.54 -16.73
C LEU A 239 -4.38 6.83 -15.92
N VAL A 240 -3.40 6.84 -15.02
CA VAL A 240 -3.07 8.01 -14.20
C VAL A 240 -2.51 9.13 -15.08
N ASN A 241 -1.62 8.81 -16.02
CA ASN A 241 -1.03 9.79 -16.93
C ASN A 241 -2.08 10.44 -17.84
N VAL A 242 -3.06 9.68 -18.33
CA VAL A 242 -4.18 10.19 -19.10
C VAL A 242 -5.02 11.14 -18.26
N ALA A 243 -5.37 10.76 -17.02
CA ALA A 243 -6.13 11.64 -16.12
C ALA A 243 -5.38 12.95 -15.82
N VAL A 244 -4.08 12.88 -15.56
CA VAL A 244 -3.22 14.07 -15.37
C VAL A 244 -3.19 14.93 -16.64
N HIS A 245 -2.97 14.31 -17.80
CA HIS A 245 -2.87 15.02 -19.08
C HIS A 245 -4.17 15.75 -19.44
N ILE A 246 -5.31 15.09 -19.27
CA ILE A 246 -6.64 15.66 -19.53
C ILE A 246 -6.91 16.82 -18.58
N ALA A 247 -6.65 16.66 -17.28
CA ALA A 247 -6.88 17.70 -16.30
C ALA A 247 -6.04 18.95 -16.58
N GLU A 248 -4.75 18.78 -16.86
CA GLU A 248 -3.87 19.90 -17.22
C GLU A 248 -4.28 20.54 -18.55
N HIS A 249 -4.81 19.77 -19.51
CA HIS A 249 -5.35 20.29 -20.78
C HIS A 249 -6.58 21.17 -20.56
N GLU A 250 -7.46 20.80 -19.62
CA GLU A 250 -8.60 21.63 -19.19
C GLU A 250 -8.19 22.79 -18.25
N GLY A 251 -6.89 22.95 -17.98
CA GLY A 251 -6.32 24.01 -17.16
C GLY A 251 -6.38 23.76 -15.65
N ILE A 252 -6.79 22.56 -15.23
CA ILE A 252 -6.88 22.17 -13.82
C ILE A 252 -5.49 21.74 -13.33
N LYS A 253 -5.08 22.25 -12.16
CA LYS A 253 -3.87 21.75 -11.49
C LYS A 253 -4.14 20.42 -10.79
N VAL A 254 -3.18 19.50 -10.86
CA VAL A 254 -3.28 18.17 -10.30
C VAL A 254 -2.40 18.02 -9.06
N SER A 255 -2.98 17.54 -7.97
CA SER A 255 -2.30 17.16 -6.73
C SER A 255 -2.20 15.64 -6.59
N LEU A 256 -1.11 15.18 -5.99
CA LEU A 256 -0.87 13.80 -5.59
C LEU A 256 -0.63 13.76 -4.08
N HIS A 257 -1.13 12.72 -3.40
CA HIS A 257 -0.87 12.43 -1.98
C HIS A 257 -1.13 13.62 -1.02
N GLY A 258 -2.15 14.44 -1.27
CA GLY A 258 -2.55 15.54 -0.39
C GLY A 258 -1.66 16.77 -0.43
N LEU A 259 -0.87 16.98 -1.48
CA LEU A 259 -0.05 18.19 -1.62
C LEU A 259 -0.93 19.46 -1.72
N PRO A 260 -0.60 20.53 -0.97
CA PRO A 260 -1.37 21.76 -0.99
C PRO A 260 -1.14 22.53 -2.30
N PHE A 261 -2.12 23.35 -2.68
CA PHE A 261 -2.10 24.14 -3.92
C PHE A 261 -0.81 24.94 -4.13
N SER A 262 -0.25 25.53 -3.07
CA SER A 262 0.98 26.34 -3.11
C SER A 262 2.25 25.58 -3.50
N GLU A 263 2.23 24.25 -3.38
CA GLU A 263 3.39 23.39 -3.67
C GLU A 263 3.30 22.71 -5.04
N LEU A 264 2.16 22.79 -5.74
CA LEU A 264 1.92 22.06 -6.99
C LEU A 264 2.85 22.49 -8.14
N ASP A 265 3.27 23.76 -8.16
CA ASP A 265 4.16 24.28 -9.22
C ASP A 265 5.66 24.03 -8.92
N ARG A 266 6.00 23.52 -7.73
CA ARG A 266 7.40 23.38 -7.30
C ARG A 266 7.98 22.05 -7.78
N ASN A 267 9.13 22.11 -8.43
CA ASN A 267 9.86 20.93 -8.92
C ASN A 267 11.28 20.81 -8.32
N ASP A 268 11.43 21.19 -7.05
CA ASP A 268 12.71 21.09 -6.36
C ASP A 268 12.98 19.65 -5.89
N TYR A 269 14.24 19.33 -5.60
CA TYR A 269 14.62 18.04 -5.01
C TYR A 269 13.81 17.72 -3.74
N ASN A 270 13.64 18.70 -2.84
CA ASN A 270 12.88 18.52 -1.60
C ASN A 270 11.40 18.24 -1.86
N SER A 271 10.79 18.91 -2.85
CA SER A 271 9.39 18.66 -3.23
C SER A 271 9.23 17.24 -3.75
N ARG A 272 10.12 16.78 -4.64
CA ARG A 272 10.09 15.41 -5.17
C ARG A 272 10.29 14.35 -4.09
N LEU A 273 11.25 14.57 -3.19
CA LEU A 273 11.47 13.69 -2.04
C LEU A 273 10.23 13.64 -1.13
N LYS A 274 9.61 14.80 -0.86
CA LYS A 274 8.38 14.88 -0.07
C LYS A 274 7.23 14.11 -0.73
N THR A 275 6.96 14.33 -2.02
CA THR A 275 5.92 13.59 -2.77
C THR A 275 6.17 12.09 -2.73
N MET A 276 7.41 11.66 -2.95
CA MET A 276 7.79 10.25 -2.92
C MET A 276 7.56 9.62 -1.54
N LEU A 277 7.97 10.29 -0.47
CA LEU A 277 7.78 9.81 0.90
C LEU A 277 6.30 9.78 1.29
N LEU A 278 5.51 10.75 0.83
CA LEU A 278 4.05 10.74 0.99
C LEU A 278 3.41 9.59 0.20
N GLY A 279 3.88 9.29 -1.00
CA GLY A 279 3.42 8.13 -1.76
C GLY A 279 3.79 6.80 -1.10
N ILE A 280 5.00 6.67 -0.55
CA ILE A 280 5.38 5.50 0.25
C ILE A 280 4.49 5.38 1.49
N LYS A 281 4.22 6.49 2.18
CA LYS A 281 3.28 6.53 3.32
C LYS A 281 1.90 6.02 2.89
N ASP A 282 1.36 6.59 1.82
CA ASP A 282 0.02 6.30 1.33
C ASP A 282 -0.14 4.85 0.88
N SER A 283 0.89 4.32 0.21
CA SER A 283 0.98 2.93 -0.22
C SER A 283 1.07 1.96 0.97
N VAL A 284 1.85 2.26 2.02
CA VAL A 284 1.91 1.41 3.25
C VAL A 284 0.60 1.44 4.02
N LEU A 285 -0.05 2.59 4.09
CA LEU A 285 -1.30 2.79 4.84
C LEU A 285 -2.55 2.54 4.00
N SER A 286 -2.40 2.07 2.77
CA SER A 286 -3.53 1.76 1.88
C SER A 286 -4.50 0.75 2.54
N GLY A 287 -5.79 1.07 2.50
CA GLY A 287 -6.85 0.35 3.20
C GLY A 287 -6.96 0.61 4.72
N ILE A 288 -5.89 1.09 5.37
CA ILE A 288 -5.85 1.38 6.81
C ILE A 288 -6.25 2.83 7.09
N LYS A 289 -5.73 3.77 6.29
CA LYS A 289 -6.18 5.17 6.30
C LYS A 289 -7.59 5.28 5.67
N ASN A 290 -8.20 6.45 5.77
CA ASN A 290 -9.48 6.70 5.09
C ASN A 290 -9.33 6.41 3.59
N CYS A 291 -10.23 5.58 3.06
CA CYS A 291 -10.18 5.12 1.67
C CYS A 291 -10.93 6.08 0.76
N TYR A 292 -10.44 6.25 -0.46
CA TYR A 292 -11.01 7.18 -1.46
C TYR A 292 -11.86 6.47 -2.51
N GLY A 293 -11.86 5.13 -2.51
CA GLY A 293 -12.75 4.29 -3.33
C GLY A 293 -12.02 3.49 -4.39
N ASN A 294 -10.88 3.99 -4.89
CA ASN A 294 -10.06 3.25 -5.84
C ASN A 294 -9.54 1.93 -5.22
N GLU A 295 -9.32 1.89 -3.90
CA GLU A 295 -8.85 0.71 -3.17
C GLU A 295 -9.84 -0.47 -3.26
N ALA A 296 -11.15 -0.22 -3.33
CA ALA A 296 -12.18 -1.26 -3.37
C ALA A 296 -12.08 -2.17 -4.61
N PHE A 297 -11.45 -1.69 -5.68
CA PHE A 297 -11.28 -2.43 -6.94
C PHE A 297 -10.01 -3.30 -6.99
N SER A 298 -9.11 -3.16 -5.99
CA SER A 298 -7.85 -3.92 -5.94
C SER A 298 -8.09 -5.43 -5.85
N GLY A 299 -7.27 -6.24 -6.52
CA GLY A 299 -7.39 -7.70 -6.56
C GLY A 299 -8.31 -8.27 -7.65
N TRP A 300 -9.08 -7.43 -8.36
CA TRP A 300 -9.96 -7.86 -9.46
C TRP A 300 -9.41 -7.55 -10.86
N ARG A 301 -8.13 -7.13 -10.95
CA ARG A 301 -7.47 -6.66 -12.19
C ARG A 301 -8.17 -5.45 -12.84
N ILE A 302 -8.89 -4.67 -12.05
CA ILE A 302 -9.57 -3.44 -12.48
C ILE A 302 -8.63 -2.27 -12.23
N GLN A 303 -8.41 -1.43 -13.25
CA GLN A 303 -7.56 -0.25 -13.11
C GLN A 303 -8.40 0.91 -12.56
N SER A 304 -8.14 1.31 -11.32
CA SER A 304 -8.97 2.30 -10.62
C SER A 304 -8.21 3.56 -10.24
N LEU A 305 -8.91 4.69 -10.27
CA LEU A 305 -8.47 5.95 -9.67
C LEU A 305 -9.66 6.73 -9.11
N THR A 306 -9.41 7.57 -8.12
CA THR A 306 -10.37 8.54 -7.59
C THR A 306 -9.97 9.94 -8.03
N LEU A 307 -10.92 10.66 -8.63
CA LEU A 307 -10.83 12.09 -8.92
C LEU A 307 -11.53 12.83 -7.79
N LYS A 308 -10.76 13.63 -7.04
CA LYS A 308 -11.28 14.41 -5.93
C LYS A 308 -11.15 15.91 -6.18
N ALA A 309 -12.25 16.65 -6.08
CA ALA A 309 -12.21 18.12 -6.14
C ALA A 309 -11.79 18.70 -4.78
N LYS A 310 -10.92 19.71 -4.81
CA LYS A 310 -10.47 20.46 -3.62
C LYS A 310 -10.67 21.95 -3.83
N GLY A 311 -11.15 22.64 -2.79
CA GLY A 311 -11.48 24.06 -2.83
C GLY A 311 -12.96 24.32 -3.07
N ILE A 312 -13.42 25.53 -2.74
CA ILE A 312 -14.83 25.95 -2.85
C ILE A 312 -14.99 27.21 -3.71
N ASP A 313 -13.96 28.06 -3.74
CA ASP A 313 -14.01 29.40 -4.37
C ASP A 313 -13.02 29.55 -5.53
N GLY A 314 -12.58 28.43 -6.09
CA GLY A 314 -11.60 28.42 -7.16
C GLY A 314 -12.13 28.85 -8.53
N PRO A 315 -11.23 28.94 -9.53
CA PRO A 315 -11.57 29.44 -10.85
C PRO A 315 -12.30 28.41 -11.72
N HIS A 316 -12.25 27.13 -11.36
CA HIS A 316 -12.83 26.04 -12.15
C HIS A 316 -14.21 25.68 -11.66
N ASP A 317 -15.10 25.32 -12.57
CA ASP A 317 -16.46 24.91 -12.27
C ASP A 317 -16.65 23.38 -12.35
N ILE A 318 -17.69 22.87 -11.70
CA ILE A 318 -17.99 21.42 -11.68
C ILE A 318 -18.14 20.80 -13.08
N THR A 319 -18.51 21.57 -14.12
CA THR A 319 -18.51 21.01 -15.48
C THR A 319 -17.12 20.85 -16.05
N THR A 320 -16.19 21.77 -15.78
CA THR A 320 -14.77 21.59 -16.12
C THR A 320 -14.19 20.38 -15.40
N PHE A 321 -14.56 20.13 -14.14
CA PHE A 321 -14.24 18.87 -13.46
C PHE A 321 -14.83 17.66 -14.20
N GLY A 322 -16.11 17.72 -14.59
CA GLY A 322 -16.82 16.66 -15.32
C GLY A 322 -16.27 16.32 -16.71
N ARG A 323 -15.53 17.23 -17.36
CA ARG A 323 -14.83 16.94 -18.61
C ARG A 323 -13.70 15.92 -18.42
N VAL A 324 -13.09 15.88 -17.23
CA VAL A 324 -12.01 14.94 -16.94
C VAL A 324 -12.49 13.48 -16.97
N PRO A 325 -13.49 13.05 -16.18
CA PRO A 325 -14.00 11.68 -16.27
C PRO A 325 -14.68 11.38 -17.61
N GLU A 326 -15.32 12.35 -18.27
CA GLU A 326 -15.87 12.14 -19.63
C GLU A 326 -14.77 11.78 -20.65
N ALA A 327 -13.71 12.58 -20.71
CA ALA A 327 -12.60 12.34 -21.62
C ALA A 327 -11.82 11.08 -21.23
N LEU A 328 -11.68 10.79 -19.93
CA LEU A 328 -11.07 9.55 -19.44
C LEU A 328 -11.87 8.32 -19.87
N SER A 329 -13.20 8.35 -19.73
CA SER A 329 -14.09 7.29 -20.23
C SER A 329 -13.96 7.10 -21.75
N ARG A 330 -13.82 8.19 -22.52
CA ARG A 330 -13.55 8.09 -23.98
C ARG A 330 -12.20 7.43 -24.27
N SER A 331 -11.15 7.79 -23.53
CA SER A 331 -9.83 7.18 -23.69
C SER A 331 -9.85 5.68 -23.41
N VAL A 332 -10.51 5.26 -22.32
CA VAL A 332 -10.68 3.84 -22.00
C VAL A 332 -11.54 3.13 -23.05
N ASN A 333 -12.60 3.76 -23.53
CA ASN A 333 -13.48 3.20 -24.55
C ASN A 333 -12.74 2.83 -25.86
N ASN A 334 -11.68 3.57 -26.19
CA ASN A 334 -10.87 3.31 -27.38
C ASN A 334 -9.91 2.11 -27.24
N LEU A 335 -9.70 1.60 -26.02
CA LEU A 335 -8.87 0.42 -25.81
C LEU A 335 -9.50 -0.79 -26.50
N LEU A 336 -8.68 -1.57 -27.22
CA LEU A 336 -9.10 -2.83 -27.83
C LEU A 336 -8.76 -4.03 -26.95
N GLU A 337 -7.84 -3.84 -26.02
CA GLU A 337 -7.34 -4.84 -25.10
C GLU A 337 -7.21 -4.22 -23.71
N LYS A 338 -7.28 -5.06 -22.68
CA LYS A 338 -7.02 -4.63 -21.30
C LYS A 338 -5.65 -3.97 -21.18
N PHE A 339 -5.53 -3.03 -20.24
CA PHE A 339 -4.27 -2.37 -19.92
C PHE A 339 -3.10 -3.36 -19.75
N HIS A 340 -2.06 -3.23 -20.56
CA HIS A 340 -0.89 -4.13 -20.52
C HIS A 340 0.43 -3.46 -20.92
N GLN A 341 0.42 -2.38 -21.71
CA GLN A 341 1.64 -1.82 -22.29
C GLN A 341 2.51 -1.02 -21.29
N SER A 342 1.88 -0.33 -20.34
CA SER A 342 2.57 0.55 -19.40
C SER A 342 2.77 -0.07 -18.00
N PHE A 343 3.44 0.66 -17.11
CA PHE A 343 3.95 0.13 -15.84
C PHE A 343 2.84 -0.07 -14.79
N PHE A 344 2.95 -1.16 -14.02
CA PHE A 344 2.12 -1.47 -12.83
C PHE A 344 2.88 -1.29 -11.50
N PHE A 345 4.16 -0.92 -11.58
CA PHE A 345 5.07 -0.80 -10.45
C PHE A 345 5.92 0.46 -10.64
N TYR A 346 5.47 1.56 -10.03
CA TYR A 346 6.09 2.88 -10.15
C TYR A 346 5.90 3.71 -8.88
N LEU A 347 6.71 4.76 -8.75
CA LEU A 347 6.52 5.82 -7.76
C LEU A 347 6.43 7.16 -8.48
N LEU A 348 5.44 7.98 -8.14
CA LEU A 348 5.33 9.34 -8.67
C LEU A 348 6.10 10.32 -7.78
N LEU A 349 6.95 11.14 -8.41
CA LEU A 349 7.63 12.26 -7.77
C LEU A 349 6.86 13.58 -7.96
N ALA A 350 6.06 13.62 -9.03
CA ALA A 350 5.16 14.71 -9.42
C ALA A 350 4.17 14.16 -10.46
N PRO A 351 3.09 14.88 -10.81
CA PRO A 351 2.14 14.44 -11.85
C PRO A 351 2.80 14.07 -13.19
N ARG A 352 3.94 14.70 -13.49
CA ARG A 352 4.70 14.49 -14.73
C ARG A 352 5.97 13.67 -14.58
N TYR A 353 6.30 13.16 -13.39
CA TYR A 353 7.57 12.48 -13.15
C TYR A 353 7.38 11.19 -12.36
N PHE A 354 7.90 10.09 -12.89
CA PHE A 354 7.81 8.78 -12.27
C PHE A 354 9.18 8.07 -12.21
N ILE A 355 9.30 7.16 -11.25
CA ILE A 355 10.42 6.24 -11.10
C ILE A 355 9.91 4.84 -11.41
N SER A 356 10.62 4.12 -12.28
CA SER A 356 10.29 2.74 -12.64
C SER A 356 10.72 1.74 -11.57
N ILE A 357 10.12 0.54 -11.59
CA ILE A 357 10.51 -0.58 -10.70
C ILE A 357 12.02 -0.85 -10.68
N GLY A 358 12.69 -0.89 -11.83
CA GLY A 358 14.12 -1.23 -11.91
C GLY A 358 15.03 -0.30 -11.10
N THR A 359 14.64 0.96 -10.95
CA THR A 359 15.42 2.01 -10.26
C THR A 359 15.19 2.02 -8.76
N TYR A 360 13.95 1.86 -8.29
CA TYR A 360 13.67 1.91 -6.85
C TYR A 360 13.92 0.56 -6.17
N LEU A 361 13.79 -0.58 -6.86
CA LEU A 361 13.88 -1.92 -6.25
C LEU A 361 15.23 -2.17 -5.55
N ALA A 362 16.31 -1.57 -6.07
CA ALA A 362 17.65 -1.67 -5.51
C ALA A 362 17.72 -1.27 -4.03
N THR A 363 16.90 -0.30 -3.61
CA THR A 363 16.83 0.16 -2.21
C THR A 363 16.34 -0.94 -1.27
N ALA A 364 15.23 -1.61 -1.60
CA ALA A 364 14.66 -2.69 -0.82
C ALA A 364 15.56 -3.94 -0.83
N VAL A 365 16.19 -4.23 -1.97
CA VAL A 365 17.17 -5.32 -2.09
C VAL A 365 18.36 -5.08 -1.16
N ALA A 366 18.89 -3.84 -1.10
CA ALA A 366 19.99 -3.51 -0.20
C ALA A 366 19.62 -3.74 1.29
N VAL A 367 18.39 -3.39 1.70
CA VAL A 367 17.88 -3.65 3.06
C VAL A 367 17.72 -5.16 3.31
N SER A 368 17.21 -5.93 2.34
CA SER A 368 17.11 -7.39 2.48
C SER A 368 18.49 -8.06 2.60
N VAL A 369 19.45 -7.65 1.76
CA VAL A 369 20.84 -8.13 1.83
C VAL A 369 21.49 -7.78 3.17
N ALA A 370 21.12 -6.67 3.80
CA ALA A 370 21.58 -6.33 5.14
C ALA A 370 21.20 -7.42 6.17
N PHE A 371 20.00 -8.00 6.07
CA PHE A 371 19.60 -9.13 6.91
C PHE A 371 20.34 -10.43 6.57
N VAL A 372 20.65 -10.67 5.29
CA VAL A 372 21.50 -11.82 4.88
C VAL A 372 22.89 -11.71 5.50
N PHE A 373 23.52 -10.53 5.46
CA PHE A 373 24.82 -10.32 6.10
C PHE A 373 24.73 -10.41 7.62
N ALA A 374 23.65 -9.94 8.24
CA ALA A 374 23.41 -10.14 9.66
C ALA A 374 23.30 -11.63 10.02
N ALA A 375 22.58 -12.42 9.22
CA ALA A 375 22.47 -13.87 9.41
C ALA A 375 23.84 -14.56 9.30
N LEU A 376 24.59 -14.26 8.23
CA LEU A 376 25.92 -14.82 8.01
C LEU A 376 26.89 -14.46 9.13
N ASN A 377 26.80 -13.24 9.67
CA ASN A 377 27.58 -12.83 10.83
C ASN A 377 27.31 -13.74 12.04
N GLN A 378 26.04 -14.06 12.30
CA GLN A 378 25.67 -14.95 13.41
C GLN A 378 25.99 -16.43 13.15
N ILE A 379 26.26 -16.84 11.90
CA ILE A 379 26.68 -18.20 11.58
C ILE A 379 28.20 -18.35 11.65
N LEU A 380 28.95 -17.36 11.15
CA LEU A 380 30.39 -17.49 10.88
C LEU A 380 31.28 -16.80 11.93
N ASN A 381 30.86 -15.66 12.51
CA ASN A 381 31.68 -14.88 13.45
C ASN A 381 31.41 -15.23 14.92
N ASN A 382 31.51 -16.51 15.26
CA ASN A 382 31.45 -16.95 16.65
C ASN A 382 32.30 -18.21 16.88
N LYS A 383 32.50 -18.57 18.15
CA LYS A 383 33.26 -19.76 18.58
C LYS A 383 32.65 -21.09 18.07
N TYR A 384 31.42 -21.06 17.55
CA TYR A 384 30.60 -22.22 17.19
C TYR A 384 30.30 -22.28 15.68
N GLY A 385 31.09 -21.59 14.85
CA GLY A 385 30.88 -21.53 13.40
C GLY A 385 31.10 -22.87 12.70
N GLU A 386 32.00 -23.71 13.23
CA GLU A 386 32.32 -25.04 12.67
C GLU A 386 31.29 -26.14 13.02
N LEU A 387 30.21 -25.81 13.73
CA LEU A 387 29.19 -26.82 14.06
C LEU A 387 28.54 -27.39 12.78
N PRO A 388 28.32 -28.71 12.72
CA PRO A 388 27.69 -29.35 11.56
C PRO A 388 26.27 -28.82 11.34
N LEU A 389 25.79 -28.87 10.09
CA LEU A 389 24.44 -28.45 9.71
C LEU A 389 23.35 -29.18 10.51
N LEU A 390 23.51 -30.48 10.75
CA LEU A 390 22.60 -31.32 11.56
C LEU A 390 22.90 -31.27 13.07
N SER A 391 23.49 -30.18 13.58
CA SER A 391 23.68 -30.01 15.01
C SER A 391 22.34 -29.88 15.76
N ILE A 392 22.31 -30.35 17.00
CA ILE A 392 21.16 -30.23 17.92
C ILE A 392 20.69 -28.77 17.98
N TYR A 393 21.63 -27.81 17.99
CA TYR A 393 21.34 -26.38 18.04
C TYR A 393 20.55 -25.88 16.83
N ASN A 394 20.84 -26.36 15.61
CA ASN A 394 20.11 -25.97 14.41
C ASN A 394 18.70 -26.59 14.39
N ILE A 395 18.56 -27.85 14.79
CA ILE A 395 17.26 -28.55 14.84
C ILE A 395 16.31 -27.84 15.82
N TRP A 396 16.78 -27.54 17.02
CA TRP A 396 16.00 -26.79 18.02
C TRP A 396 15.75 -25.35 17.59
N SER A 397 16.64 -24.73 16.82
CA SER A 397 16.39 -23.40 16.24
C SER A 397 15.24 -23.40 15.25
N ILE A 398 15.17 -24.43 14.39
CA ILE A 398 14.04 -24.63 13.47
C ILE A 398 12.76 -24.92 14.26
N LEU A 399 12.81 -25.78 15.28
CA LEU A 399 11.63 -26.09 16.10
C LEU A 399 11.10 -24.84 16.81
N THR A 400 12.00 -24.04 17.40
CA THR A 400 11.64 -22.78 18.09
C THR A 400 11.09 -21.76 17.11
N PHE A 401 11.63 -21.71 15.88
CA PHE A 401 11.08 -20.90 14.80
C PHE A 401 9.64 -21.33 14.47
N CYS A 402 9.37 -22.62 14.28
CA CYS A 402 8.02 -23.13 14.03
C CYS A 402 7.07 -22.78 15.19
N ILE A 403 7.50 -22.92 16.44
CA ILE A 403 6.72 -22.51 17.61
C ILE A 403 6.44 -21.01 17.59
N SER A 404 7.43 -20.18 17.28
CA SER A 404 7.26 -18.72 17.19
C SER A 404 6.29 -18.31 16.08
N LEU A 405 6.26 -19.04 14.97
CA LEU A 405 5.35 -18.80 13.86
C LEU A 405 3.92 -19.22 14.21
N VAL A 406 3.74 -20.37 14.86
CA VAL A 406 2.43 -20.81 15.37
C VAL A 406 1.91 -19.84 16.43
N PHE A 407 2.77 -19.39 17.34
CA PHE A 407 2.41 -18.39 18.34
C PHE A 407 1.99 -17.07 17.69
N ALA A 408 2.76 -16.59 16.71
CA ALA A 408 2.44 -15.39 15.96
C ALA A 408 1.09 -15.50 15.22
N PHE A 409 0.83 -16.64 14.58
CA PHE A 409 -0.46 -16.93 13.96
C PHE A 409 -1.60 -16.92 14.98
N ALA A 410 -1.43 -17.59 16.12
CA ALA A 410 -2.41 -17.59 17.19
C ALA A 410 -2.68 -16.17 17.73
N THR A 411 -1.64 -15.33 17.90
CA THR A 411 -1.83 -13.93 18.30
C THR A 411 -2.59 -13.13 17.25
N SER A 412 -2.33 -13.37 15.96
CA SER A 412 -3.03 -12.73 14.85
C SER A 412 -4.52 -13.07 14.87
N GLN A 413 -4.87 -14.34 15.03
CA GLN A 413 -6.26 -14.80 15.04
C GLN A 413 -6.99 -14.33 16.30
N LEU A 414 -6.37 -14.47 17.47
CA LEU A 414 -6.97 -14.04 18.74
C LEU A 414 -7.31 -12.54 18.73
N PHE A 415 -6.43 -11.72 18.14
CA PHE A 415 -6.65 -10.28 18.06
C PHE A 415 -7.80 -9.89 17.13
N VAL A 416 -8.06 -10.66 16.06
CA VAL A 416 -9.21 -10.44 15.18
C VAL A 416 -10.53 -10.64 15.93
N TYR A 417 -10.62 -11.63 16.81
CA TYR A 417 -11.81 -11.87 17.64
C TYR A 417 -11.88 -10.93 18.86
N PHE A 418 -10.74 -10.63 19.48
CA PHE A 418 -10.65 -9.79 20.69
C PHE A 418 -9.65 -8.65 20.47
N PRO A 419 -10.08 -7.54 19.83
CA PRO A 419 -9.21 -6.42 19.51
C PRO A 419 -8.91 -5.59 20.76
N LEU A 420 -7.90 -6.03 21.52
CA LEU A 420 -7.40 -5.37 22.74
C LEU A 420 -5.98 -4.81 22.54
N PRO A 421 -5.80 -3.68 21.83
CA PRO A 421 -4.48 -3.12 21.51
C PRO A 421 -3.59 -2.84 22.73
N ARG A 422 -4.20 -2.44 23.85
CA ARG A 422 -3.47 -2.15 25.10
C ARG A 422 -2.80 -3.41 25.66
N VAL A 423 -3.48 -4.55 25.59
CA VAL A 423 -2.94 -5.84 26.03
C VAL A 423 -1.83 -6.29 25.08
N LEU A 424 -2.04 -6.16 23.77
CA LEU A 424 -1.04 -6.50 22.75
C LEU A 424 0.27 -5.73 22.95
N LEU A 425 0.18 -4.40 23.10
CA LEU A 425 1.34 -3.55 23.34
C LEU A 425 1.96 -3.78 24.71
N GLY A 426 1.15 -4.00 25.75
CA GLY A 426 1.62 -4.33 27.09
C GLY A 426 2.44 -5.63 27.12
N LEU A 427 1.92 -6.70 26.52
CA LEU A 427 2.63 -7.99 26.38
C LEU A 427 3.89 -7.83 25.53
N SER A 428 3.83 -7.09 24.44
CA SER A 428 5.00 -6.79 23.58
C SER A 428 6.08 -6.02 24.34
N GLY A 429 5.67 -5.08 25.20
CA GLY A 429 6.54 -4.37 26.12
C GLY A 429 7.20 -5.34 27.09
N ILE A 430 6.42 -6.19 27.77
CA ILE A 430 6.93 -7.19 28.72
C ILE A 430 7.93 -8.14 28.06
N PHE A 431 7.64 -8.66 26.87
CA PHE A 431 8.58 -9.49 26.13
C PHE A 431 9.87 -8.74 25.79
N SER A 432 9.80 -7.45 25.48
CA SER A 432 10.99 -6.63 25.24
C SER A 432 11.87 -6.50 26.48
N VAL A 433 11.29 -6.52 27.69
CA VAL A 433 12.02 -6.48 28.98
C VAL A 433 12.55 -7.85 29.41
N LEU A 434 12.15 -8.94 28.74
CA LEU A 434 12.55 -10.30 29.10
C LEU A 434 14.07 -10.46 29.29
N PRO A 435 14.95 -9.97 28.40
CA PRO A 435 16.40 -10.07 28.58
C PRO A 435 16.95 -9.40 29.85
N LEU A 436 16.26 -8.38 30.36
CA LEU A 436 16.63 -7.68 31.59
C LEU A 436 16.09 -8.41 32.83
N LEU A 437 14.84 -8.89 32.76
CA LEU A 437 14.17 -9.59 33.87
C LEU A 437 14.77 -10.98 34.12
N SER A 438 15.14 -11.69 33.06
CA SER A 438 15.60 -13.07 33.14
C SER A 438 17.09 -13.19 33.49
N ARG A 439 17.78 -12.06 33.68
CA ARG A 439 19.24 -11.93 33.90
C ARG A 439 19.83 -12.90 34.93
N THR A 440 19.06 -13.29 35.93
CA THR A 440 19.53 -14.16 37.03
C THR A 440 18.83 -15.52 37.10
N ARG A 441 17.75 -15.74 36.35
CA ARG A 441 16.88 -16.93 36.52
C ARG A 441 16.89 -17.89 35.34
N LEU A 442 16.96 -17.38 34.11
CA LEU A 442 16.93 -18.21 32.90
C LEU A 442 18.23 -18.00 32.14
N ARG A 443 18.91 -19.10 31.86
CA ARG A 443 20.15 -19.08 31.10
C ARG A 443 20.07 -20.05 29.93
N ILE A 444 20.47 -19.58 28.76
CA ILE A 444 20.48 -20.36 27.51
C ILE A 444 21.93 -20.74 27.19
N GLN A 445 22.17 -21.86 26.50
CA GLN A 445 23.53 -22.15 26.03
C GLN A 445 23.92 -21.19 24.89
N GLU A 446 25.15 -20.66 24.92
CA GLU A 446 25.64 -19.66 23.95
C GLU A 446 25.40 -20.02 22.47
N PRO A 447 25.57 -21.28 22.00
CA PRO A 447 25.31 -21.65 20.61
C PRO A 447 23.87 -21.37 20.16
N PHE A 448 22.87 -21.54 21.04
CA PHE A 448 21.47 -21.29 20.72
C PHE A 448 21.21 -19.81 20.40
N SER A 449 21.83 -18.88 21.12
CA SER A 449 21.65 -17.45 20.88
C SER A 449 22.04 -17.07 19.44
N TYR A 450 23.19 -17.56 18.98
CA TYR A 450 23.65 -17.31 17.61
C TYR A 450 22.74 -17.96 16.56
N ARG A 451 22.32 -19.22 16.78
CA ARG A 451 21.49 -19.95 15.81
C ARG A 451 20.06 -19.39 15.72
N PHE A 452 19.43 -19.01 16.83
CA PHE A 452 18.12 -18.34 16.80
C PHE A 452 18.17 -17.01 16.03
N LYS A 453 19.19 -16.17 16.28
CA LYS A 453 19.36 -14.91 15.53
C LYS A 453 19.61 -15.17 14.05
N ALA A 454 20.42 -16.16 13.70
CA ALA A 454 20.67 -16.53 12.32
C ALA A 454 19.37 -16.91 11.58
N PHE A 455 18.57 -17.81 12.15
CA PHE A 455 17.28 -18.21 11.56
C PHE A 455 16.30 -17.03 11.47
N ALA A 456 16.23 -16.19 12.50
CA ALA A 456 15.39 -15.00 12.50
C ALA A 456 15.73 -14.03 11.35
N TYR A 457 17.02 -13.80 11.10
CA TYR A 457 17.47 -12.89 10.04
C TYR A 457 17.34 -13.50 8.64
N ILE A 458 17.54 -14.82 8.49
CA ILE A 458 17.27 -15.51 7.23
C ILE A 458 15.78 -15.41 6.88
N TYR A 459 14.90 -15.70 7.84
CA TYR A 459 13.46 -15.60 7.64
C TYR A 459 13.06 -14.18 7.25
N MET A 460 13.57 -13.17 7.97
CA MET A 460 13.31 -11.76 7.65
C MET A 460 13.77 -11.39 6.24
N ALA A 461 14.96 -11.84 5.82
CA ALA A 461 15.46 -11.60 4.47
C ALA A 461 14.56 -12.24 3.40
N ILE A 462 14.06 -13.45 3.64
CA ILE A 462 13.11 -14.12 2.73
C ILE A 462 11.83 -13.30 2.63
N VAL A 463 11.23 -12.94 3.77
CA VAL A 463 9.98 -12.16 3.81
C VAL A 463 10.16 -10.83 3.09
N LEU A 464 11.24 -10.08 3.36
CA LEU A 464 11.53 -8.81 2.69
C LEU A 464 11.76 -8.97 1.19
N THR A 465 12.40 -10.06 0.76
CA THR A 465 12.63 -10.36 -0.67
C THR A 465 11.36 -10.75 -1.39
N SER A 466 10.44 -11.44 -0.72
CA SER A 466 9.12 -11.73 -1.28
C SER A 466 8.25 -10.46 -1.35
N LEU A 467 8.29 -9.63 -0.31
CA LEU A 467 7.50 -8.41 -0.25
C LEU A 467 7.99 -7.31 -1.18
N LEU A 468 9.29 -7.18 -1.46
CA LEU A 468 9.79 -6.08 -2.29
C LEU A 468 9.22 -6.06 -3.72
N VAL A 469 8.77 -7.22 -4.23
CA VAL A 469 8.11 -7.32 -5.54
C VAL A 469 6.62 -7.00 -5.44
N LEU A 470 5.96 -7.44 -4.36
CA LEU A 470 4.51 -7.28 -4.18
C LEU A 470 4.14 -5.91 -3.62
N ASN A 471 4.80 -5.50 -2.54
CA ASN A 471 4.61 -4.24 -1.84
C ASN A 471 5.96 -3.68 -1.40
N PHE A 472 6.58 -2.94 -2.32
CA PHE A 472 7.86 -2.26 -2.11
C PHE A 472 7.86 -1.35 -0.87
N SER A 473 6.83 -0.52 -0.73
CA SER A 473 6.69 0.46 0.34
C SER A 473 6.68 -0.22 1.70
N LEU A 474 5.90 -1.29 1.85
CA LEU A 474 5.84 -2.07 3.09
C LEU A 474 7.16 -2.80 3.37
N ALA A 475 7.80 -3.38 2.35
CA ALA A 475 9.08 -4.06 2.51
C ALA A 475 10.17 -3.13 3.06
N ILE A 476 10.29 -1.91 2.53
CA ILE A 476 11.29 -0.95 3.01
C ILE A 476 10.99 -0.49 4.42
N VAL A 477 9.76 -0.05 4.68
CA VAL A 477 9.39 0.47 6.00
C VAL A 477 9.57 -0.63 7.06
N MET A 478 9.07 -1.84 6.80
CA MET A 478 9.23 -2.98 7.69
C MET A 478 10.72 -3.35 7.88
N GLY A 479 11.50 -3.40 6.80
CA GLY A 479 12.92 -3.74 6.87
C GLY A 479 13.74 -2.74 7.67
N LEU A 480 13.49 -1.43 7.48
CA LEU A 480 14.16 -0.36 8.23
C LEU A 480 13.79 -0.38 9.71
N LEU A 481 12.52 -0.59 10.04
CA LEU A 481 12.06 -0.67 11.43
C LEU A 481 12.51 -1.95 12.12
N ALA A 482 12.61 -3.07 11.40
CA ALA A 482 13.12 -4.32 11.94
C ALA A 482 14.65 -4.31 12.09
N PHE A 483 15.38 -3.52 11.29
CA PHE A 483 16.85 -3.53 11.24
C PHE A 483 17.58 -3.41 12.60
N PRO A 484 17.13 -2.59 13.58
CA PRO A 484 17.79 -2.47 14.87
C PRO A 484 17.97 -3.81 15.61
N MET A 485 17.10 -4.80 15.38
CA MET A 485 17.21 -6.12 16.02
C MET A 485 18.47 -6.89 15.60
N THR A 486 19.06 -6.57 14.45
CA THR A 486 20.32 -7.17 13.95
C THR A 486 21.55 -6.78 14.78
N ARG A 487 21.43 -5.71 15.57
CA ARG A 487 22.52 -5.16 16.40
C ARG A 487 22.49 -5.66 17.85
N THR A 488 21.56 -6.57 18.16
CA THR A 488 21.47 -7.22 19.47
C THR A 488 22.67 -8.14 19.70
N THR A 489 23.32 -7.97 20.83
CA THR A 489 24.50 -8.76 21.20
C THR A 489 24.10 -9.94 22.07
N THR A 490 24.86 -11.02 22.03
CA THR A 490 24.68 -12.13 22.99
C THR A 490 25.16 -11.65 24.36
N ILE A 491 24.37 -11.88 25.40
CA ILE A 491 24.71 -11.46 26.77
C ILE A 491 25.45 -12.61 27.43
N ILE A 492 26.64 -12.34 27.95
CA ILE A 492 27.46 -13.29 28.71
C ILE A 492 27.72 -12.64 30.08
N GLU A 493 27.75 -13.46 31.13
CA GLU A 493 27.99 -13.03 32.53
C GLU A 493 27.02 -11.95 33.03
N SER A 494 25.78 -11.92 32.52
CA SER A 494 24.76 -11.01 32.99
C SER A 494 25.17 -9.52 32.92
N ASN A 495 25.81 -9.05 31.83
CA ASN A 495 26.25 -7.66 31.74
C ASN A 495 25.06 -6.66 31.59
N LEU A 496 24.87 -5.79 32.59
CA LEU A 496 23.75 -4.82 32.63
C LEU A 496 23.72 -3.88 31.41
N ARG A 497 24.88 -3.39 30.96
CA ARG A 497 24.96 -2.44 29.84
C ARG A 497 24.49 -3.07 28.54
N LEU A 498 24.82 -4.35 28.33
CA LEU A 498 24.39 -5.09 27.15
C LEU A 498 22.89 -5.44 27.23
N SER A 499 22.37 -5.78 28.41
CA SER A 499 20.93 -5.99 28.62
C SER A 499 20.12 -4.72 28.29
N ILE A 500 20.55 -3.55 28.76
CA ILE A 500 19.89 -2.27 28.47
C ILE A 500 19.97 -1.94 26.98
N LYS A 501 21.12 -2.15 26.35
CA LYS A 501 21.26 -1.94 24.90
C LYS A 501 20.31 -2.84 24.11
N ASN A 502 20.24 -4.12 24.44
CA ASN A 502 19.34 -5.07 23.79
C ASN A 502 17.88 -4.72 24.02
N LEU A 503 17.50 -4.30 25.24
CA LEU A 503 16.17 -3.81 25.56
C LEU A 503 15.74 -2.68 24.62
N VAL A 504 16.56 -1.63 24.49
CA VAL A 504 16.26 -0.48 23.63
C VAL A 504 16.11 -0.92 22.17
N LEU A 505 17.02 -1.75 21.67
CA LEU A 505 16.95 -2.24 20.29
C LEU A 505 15.69 -3.09 20.05
N LEU A 506 15.32 -3.95 21.00
CA LEU A 506 14.13 -4.79 20.90
C LEU A 506 12.83 -3.99 20.95
N ILE A 507 12.76 -2.94 21.78
CA ILE A 507 11.59 -2.03 21.81
C ILE A 507 11.44 -1.32 20.47
N ILE A 508 12.52 -0.76 19.93
CA ILE A 508 12.49 -0.02 18.65
C ILE A 508 12.13 -0.94 17.49
N SER A 509 12.60 -2.19 17.50
CA SER A 509 12.35 -3.15 16.43
C SER A 509 11.11 -4.03 16.64
N ASN A 510 10.33 -3.81 17.70
CA ASN A 510 9.14 -4.60 17.96
C ASN A 510 8.06 -4.26 16.93
N PRO A 511 7.45 -5.25 16.24
CA PRO A 511 6.51 -5.00 15.16
C PRO A 511 5.34 -4.11 15.57
N PHE A 512 4.76 -4.36 16.74
CA PHE A 512 3.57 -3.64 17.19
C PHE A 512 3.92 -2.25 17.74
N ILE A 513 4.98 -2.14 18.54
CA ILE A 513 5.42 -0.86 19.09
C ILE A 513 5.94 0.07 17.97
N ALA A 514 6.72 -0.45 17.04
CA ALA A 514 7.24 0.31 15.91
C ALA A 514 6.12 0.77 14.98
N THR A 515 5.18 -0.11 14.63
CA THR A 515 4.00 0.26 13.82
C THR A 515 3.17 1.32 14.54
N TRP A 516 2.90 1.14 15.83
CA TRP A 516 2.18 2.12 16.64
C TRP A 516 2.88 3.47 16.67
N ALA A 517 4.19 3.50 16.94
CA ALA A 517 4.96 4.74 17.03
C ALA A 517 5.03 5.50 15.70
N VAL A 518 5.32 4.78 14.60
CA VAL A 518 5.44 5.39 13.27
C VAL A 518 4.10 5.93 12.79
N VAL A 519 3.01 5.17 12.92
CA VAL A 519 1.71 5.64 12.44
C VAL A 519 1.20 6.83 13.27
N ASN A 520 1.43 6.83 14.59
CA ASN A 520 1.11 8.00 15.43
C ASN A 520 1.90 9.26 15.04
N PHE A 521 3.13 9.10 14.55
CA PHE A 521 3.96 10.22 14.10
C PHE A 521 3.55 10.72 12.71
N VAL A 522 3.21 9.80 11.81
CA VAL A 522 3.06 10.07 10.38
C VAL A 522 1.61 10.33 9.96
N GLU A 523 0.62 9.75 10.65
CA GLU A 523 -0.80 9.87 10.32
C GLU A 523 -1.63 10.27 11.56
N PRO A 524 -1.79 11.58 11.82
CA PRO A 524 -2.50 12.09 12.99
C PRO A 524 -3.95 11.60 13.11
N ARG A 525 -4.62 11.31 11.98
CA ARG A 525 -6.00 10.79 11.96
C ARG A 525 -6.11 9.42 12.62
N LEU A 526 -5.05 8.62 12.56
CA LEU A 526 -4.96 7.29 13.17
C LEU A 526 -4.30 7.28 14.56
N SER A 527 -4.26 8.44 15.23
CA SER A 527 -3.66 8.58 16.57
C SER A 527 -4.24 7.64 17.64
N GLY A 528 -3.42 7.37 18.66
CA GLY A 528 -3.72 6.46 19.76
C GLY A 528 -3.62 5.00 19.34
N PHE A 529 -4.69 4.24 19.59
CA PHE A 529 -4.76 2.80 19.29
C PHE A 529 -5.61 2.48 18.04
N LYS A 530 -6.10 3.50 17.34
CA LYS A 530 -6.98 3.35 16.17
C LYS A 530 -6.34 2.54 15.05
N VAL A 531 -5.02 2.64 14.89
CA VAL A 531 -4.22 1.87 13.93
C VAL A 531 -4.53 0.38 13.95
N PHE A 532 -4.64 -0.23 15.13
CA PHE A 532 -4.85 -1.67 15.26
C PHE A 532 -6.27 -2.09 14.90
N TYR A 533 -7.26 -1.26 15.23
CA TYR A 533 -8.64 -1.49 14.79
C TYR A 533 -8.75 -1.35 13.27
N ALA A 534 -8.13 -0.31 12.71
CA ALA A 534 -8.11 -0.08 11.27
C ALA A 534 -7.39 -1.21 10.50
N LEU A 535 -6.32 -1.79 11.04
CA LEU A 535 -5.62 -2.95 10.46
C LEU A 535 -6.53 -4.18 10.35
N ILE A 536 -7.34 -4.47 11.38
CA ILE A 536 -8.29 -5.59 11.34
C ILE A 536 -9.43 -5.27 10.38
N GLU A 537 -10.00 -4.07 10.49
CA GLU A 537 -11.11 -3.63 9.66
C GLU A 537 -10.75 -3.67 8.16
N ALA A 538 -9.55 -3.20 7.80
CA ALA A 538 -9.01 -3.30 6.45
C ALA A 538 -8.86 -4.76 5.98
N SER A 539 -8.47 -5.67 6.87
CA SER A 539 -8.36 -7.09 6.52
C SER A 539 -9.72 -7.75 6.28
N GLN A 540 -10.73 -7.40 7.07
CA GLN A 540 -12.08 -7.99 6.98
C GLN A 540 -12.91 -7.39 5.85
N GLN A 541 -12.91 -6.06 5.70
CA GLN A 541 -13.74 -5.36 4.72
C GLN A 541 -13.10 -5.34 3.33
N LEU A 542 -11.78 -5.12 3.25
CA LEU A 542 -11.09 -4.88 1.98
C LEU A 542 -10.22 -6.06 1.51
N GLY A 543 -9.91 -7.01 2.39
CA GLY A 543 -8.96 -8.09 2.10
C GLY A 543 -7.50 -7.63 2.13
N CYS A 544 -7.17 -6.62 2.94
CA CYS A 544 -5.80 -6.15 3.13
C CYS A 544 -4.98 -7.13 4.00
N TRP A 545 -3.75 -7.45 3.58
CA TRP A 545 -2.90 -8.44 4.24
C TRP A 545 -1.88 -7.85 5.22
N THR A 546 -1.81 -6.52 5.36
CA THR A 546 -0.78 -5.84 6.17
C THR A 546 -0.74 -6.33 7.62
N TRP A 547 -1.89 -6.60 8.26
CA TRP A 547 -1.95 -7.18 9.60
C TRP A 547 -1.24 -8.53 9.68
N TYR A 548 -1.56 -9.43 8.75
CA TYR A 548 -0.97 -10.77 8.69
C TYR A 548 0.51 -10.72 8.32
N ILE A 549 0.95 -9.77 7.50
CA ILE A 549 2.36 -9.57 7.15
C ILE A 549 3.16 -9.12 8.38
N ILE A 550 2.63 -8.19 9.20
CA ILE A 550 3.28 -7.76 10.45
C ILE A 550 3.36 -8.95 11.42
N CYS A 551 2.25 -9.67 11.61
CA CYS A 551 2.18 -10.78 12.55
C CYS A 551 3.01 -11.98 12.10
N LEU A 552 2.94 -12.42 10.85
CA LEU A 552 3.63 -13.63 10.40
C LEU A 552 5.02 -13.34 9.85
N GLY A 553 5.20 -12.22 9.16
CA GLY A 553 6.47 -11.86 8.53
C GLY A 553 7.48 -11.29 9.52
N TRP A 554 7.07 -10.41 10.43
CA TRP A 554 8.00 -9.70 11.32
C TRP A 554 8.08 -10.30 12.72
N TYR A 555 6.94 -10.58 13.35
CA TYR A 555 6.90 -10.99 14.75
C TYR A 555 7.68 -12.28 15.10
N PRO A 556 7.69 -13.36 14.29
CA PRO A 556 8.43 -14.58 14.64
C PRO A 556 9.94 -14.33 14.73
N SER A 557 10.51 -13.57 13.79
CA SER A 557 11.91 -13.17 13.85
C SER A 557 12.21 -12.35 15.10
N TRP A 558 11.32 -11.43 15.46
CA TRP A 558 11.51 -10.61 16.67
C TRP A 558 11.45 -11.45 17.95
N LEU A 559 10.54 -12.42 18.04
CA LEU A 559 10.44 -13.36 19.17
C LEU A 559 11.70 -14.21 19.32
N LEU A 560 12.23 -14.74 18.21
CA LEU A 560 13.49 -15.49 18.22
C LEU A 560 14.66 -14.65 18.70
N VAL A 561 14.78 -13.40 18.25
CA VAL A 561 15.85 -12.49 18.67
C VAL A 561 15.69 -12.11 20.15
N THR A 562 14.46 -11.95 20.63
CA THR A 562 14.15 -11.69 22.03
C THR A 562 14.59 -12.87 22.91
N TYR A 563 14.22 -14.10 22.52
CA TYR A 563 14.64 -15.31 23.22
C TYR A 563 16.16 -15.49 23.18
N ALA A 564 16.78 -15.22 22.02
CA ALA A 564 18.25 -15.26 21.86
C ALA A 564 18.99 -14.21 22.69
N SER A 565 18.31 -13.17 23.16
CA SER A 565 18.94 -12.08 23.93
C SER A 565 18.94 -12.34 25.44
N ILE A 566 18.40 -13.47 25.90
CA ILE A 566 18.50 -13.93 27.30
C ILE A 566 19.97 -14.26 27.64
N ASP A 567 20.33 -14.14 28.93
CA ASP A 567 21.69 -14.42 29.42
C ASP A 567 22.17 -15.83 29.02
N ALA A 568 23.39 -15.92 28.51
CA ALA A 568 23.94 -17.14 27.96
C ALA A 568 25.05 -17.74 28.84
N ILE A 569 25.11 -19.07 28.89
CA ILE A 569 26.20 -19.85 29.50
C ILE A 569 27.11 -20.36 28.38
N GLU A 570 28.41 -20.11 28.49
CA GLU A 570 29.40 -20.68 27.57
C GLU A 570 29.42 -22.21 27.70
N VAL A 571 29.34 -22.90 26.58
CA VAL A 571 29.57 -24.35 26.51
C VAL A 571 31.02 -24.56 26.09
N GLN A 572 31.78 -25.32 26.89
CA GLN A 572 33.14 -25.72 26.53
C GLN A 572 33.09 -26.58 25.25
N THR A 573 33.63 -26.05 24.15
CA THR A 573 33.89 -26.86 22.95
C THR A 573 35.07 -27.80 23.25
N PRO A 574 35.00 -29.10 22.92
CA PRO A 574 36.16 -29.97 23.04
C PRO A 574 37.28 -29.41 22.16
N ILE A 575 38.36 -28.99 22.80
CA ILE A 575 39.59 -28.56 22.15
C ILE A 575 40.03 -29.71 21.23
N LYS A 576 40.12 -29.46 19.92
CA LYS A 576 40.88 -30.36 19.03
C LYS A 576 42.28 -30.43 19.61
N LYS A 577 42.68 -31.62 20.10
CA LYS A 577 44.10 -31.93 20.25
C LYS A 577 44.72 -31.74 18.86
N GLU A 578 45.80 -30.96 18.86
CA GLU A 578 46.53 -30.43 17.70
C GLU A 578 46.77 -31.43 16.56
#